data_AF-A0A660V493-F1
#
_entry.id   AF-A0A660V493-F1
#
_cell.length_a   1.000
_cell.length_b   1.000
_cell.length_c   1.000
_cell.angle_alpha   90.00
_cell.angle_beta   90.00
_cell.angle_gamma   90.00
#
_symmetry.space_group_name_H-M   'P 1'
#
loop_
_entity.id
_entity.type
_entity.pdbx_description
1 polymer ?
#
loop_
_entity_poly.entity_id
_entity_poly.type
_entity_poly.pdbx_seq_one_letter_code
_entity_poly.pdbx_strand_id
1 'polypeptide(L)'
;MIDTWPDRLRLQEKRGFENYKIITINLSSARANQWYNFAGDFLYVESVSSPSAAATIKLNRDRLDSLSLRLNTVIKSVFTGFYITNTAQAGESLTLIVGIDFEKYAAAISQQPEPQTVVELTHASANTNVTPASAPARIAIIKAHSRNTDIAWIDFGQAAVQDSCLPLEPGDTITVPISNLDQINANFEVGGEFVWIVNLL
;
A
#
# COMPACT_ATOMS: atom_id res chain seq x y z
N MET A 1 7.29 4.32 32.22
CA MET A 1 7.24 5.70 31.69
C MET A 1 8.46 5.85 30.78
N ILE A 2 8.31 6.34 29.55
CA ILE A 2 9.42 6.45 28.58
C ILE A 2 9.82 7.93 28.53
N ASP A 3 10.94 8.24 29.18
CA ASP A 3 11.28 9.62 29.54
C ASP A 3 12.36 10.24 28.63
N THR A 4 12.95 9.47 27.71
CA THR A 4 13.99 9.99 26.81
C THR A 4 13.69 9.74 25.33
N TRP A 5 14.15 10.66 24.48
CA TRP A 5 14.00 10.61 23.02
C TRP A 5 14.65 9.37 22.37
N PRO A 6 15.85 8.94 22.77
CA PRO A 6 16.45 7.70 22.26
C PRO A 6 15.61 6.45 22.55
N ASP A 7 14.96 6.39 23.71
CA ASP A 7 14.10 5.26 24.07
C ASP A 7 12.83 5.20 23.23
N ARG A 8 12.30 6.36 22.82
CA ARG A 8 11.16 6.44 21.89
C ARG A 8 11.52 5.97 20.48
N LEU A 9 12.70 6.36 19.99
CA LEU A 9 13.24 5.90 18.71
C LEU A 9 13.49 4.38 18.69
N ARG A 10 14.11 3.83 19.75
CA ARG A 10 14.30 2.38 19.89
C ARG A 10 12.99 1.60 19.99
N LEU A 11 11.96 2.17 20.61
CA LEU A 11 10.65 1.52 20.66
C LEU A 11 9.97 1.52 19.28
N GLN A 12 10.28 2.51 18.45
CA GLN A 12 9.83 2.60 17.06
C GLN A 12 10.47 1.51 16.19
N GLU A 13 11.77 1.28 16.35
CA GLU A 13 12.50 0.16 15.73
C GLU A 13 11.91 -1.21 16.11
N LYS A 14 11.50 -1.39 17.39
CA LYS A 14 10.87 -2.62 17.89
C LYS A 14 9.42 -2.85 17.45
N ARG A 15 8.74 -1.86 16.89
CA ARG A 15 7.33 -1.99 16.45
C ARG A 15 7.17 -2.66 15.08
N GLY A 16 8.27 -2.96 14.39
CA GLY A 16 8.27 -3.59 13.09
C GLY A 16 7.83 -2.62 12.01
N PHE A 17 8.77 -2.05 11.26
CA PHE A 17 8.63 -1.46 9.92
C PHE A 17 7.47 -0.49 9.58
N GLU A 18 6.64 -0.07 10.53
CA GLU A 18 5.63 0.97 10.31
C GLU A 18 6.33 2.33 10.35
N ASN A 19 7.07 2.65 9.29
CA ASN A 19 7.70 3.95 9.04
C ASN A 19 6.65 5.07 8.87
N TYR A 20 5.38 4.71 8.87
CA TYR A 20 4.25 5.61 8.75
C TYR A 20 3.09 5.16 9.62
N LYS A 21 2.20 6.10 9.90
CA LYS A 21 0.93 5.88 10.57
C LYS A 21 -0.18 6.55 9.80
N ILE A 22 -1.27 5.82 9.60
CA ILE A 22 -2.51 6.34 9.02
C ILE A 22 -3.41 6.86 10.14
N ILE A 23 -3.92 8.07 9.98
CA ILE A 23 -4.80 8.74 10.94
C ILE A 23 -5.99 9.30 10.19
N THR A 24 -7.19 8.80 10.49
CA THR A 24 -8.44 9.38 9.99
C THR A 24 -9.01 10.37 10.99
N ILE A 25 -9.24 11.60 10.55
CA ILE A 25 -9.82 12.68 11.34
C ILE A 25 -11.25 12.91 10.86
N ASN A 26 -12.22 12.65 11.73
CA ASN A 26 -13.62 12.96 11.48
C ASN A 26 -13.86 14.46 11.69
N LEU A 27 -14.31 15.20 10.67
CA LEU A 27 -14.53 16.65 10.70
C LEU A 27 -15.92 17.08 11.19
N SER A 28 -16.79 16.14 11.60
CA SER A 28 -18.17 16.42 12.04
C SER A 28 -18.24 17.32 13.28
N SER A 29 -17.17 17.37 14.07
CA SER A 29 -17.05 18.28 15.20
C SER A 29 -15.99 19.34 14.92
N ALA A 30 -16.27 20.59 15.30
CA ALA A 30 -15.32 21.68 15.19
C ALA A 30 -14.13 21.49 16.14
N ARG A 31 -12.92 21.81 15.69
CA ARG A 31 -11.68 21.77 16.49
C ARG A 31 -10.90 23.04 16.29
N ALA A 32 -10.33 23.55 17.37
CA ALA A 32 -9.42 24.68 17.35
C ALA A 32 -8.09 24.26 17.96
N ASN A 33 -7.04 24.19 17.13
CA ASN A 33 -5.69 23.75 17.51
C ASN A 33 -5.69 22.45 18.36
N GLN A 34 -6.37 21.40 17.92
CA GLN A 34 -6.29 20.11 18.60
C GLN A 34 -4.91 19.48 18.36
N TRP A 35 -4.18 19.17 19.44
CA TRP A 35 -2.84 18.58 19.37
C TRP A 35 -2.86 17.08 19.08
N TYR A 36 -1.98 16.66 18.18
CA TYR A 36 -1.68 15.28 17.86
C TYR A 36 -0.19 15.02 18.08
N ASN A 37 0.12 14.10 19.02
CA ASN A 37 1.48 13.79 19.43
C ASN A 37 2.11 12.72 18.52
N PHE A 38 2.41 13.10 17.27
CA PHE A 38 3.09 12.25 16.29
C PHE A 38 4.33 12.96 15.74
N ALA A 39 5.49 12.37 15.96
CA ALA A 39 6.73 12.85 15.35
C ALA A 39 6.90 12.24 13.95
N GLY A 40 7.45 13.03 13.04
CA GLY A 40 7.61 12.68 11.63
C GLY A 40 8.50 13.67 10.88
N ASP A 41 8.88 13.33 9.66
CA ASP A 41 9.46 14.26 8.69
C ASP A 41 8.59 14.44 7.44
N PHE A 42 7.49 13.68 7.37
CA PHE A 42 6.60 13.60 6.22
C PHE A 42 5.14 13.53 6.65
N LEU A 43 4.30 14.30 5.97
CA LEU A 43 2.84 14.23 6.10
C LEU A 43 2.19 14.32 4.72
N TYR A 44 1.24 13.42 4.45
CA TYR A 44 0.49 13.36 3.21
C TYR A 44 -1.00 13.21 3.47
N VAL A 45 -1.81 13.94 2.73
CA VAL A 45 -3.27 13.79 2.73
C VAL A 45 -3.66 12.77 1.67
N GLU A 46 -3.90 11.54 2.10
CA GLU A 46 -4.22 10.39 1.24
C GLU A 46 -5.64 10.45 0.69
N SER A 47 -6.61 10.71 1.56
CA SER A 47 -8.02 10.77 1.16
C SER A 47 -8.78 11.86 1.89
N VAL A 48 -9.77 12.40 1.20
CA VAL A 48 -10.78 13.31 1.72
C VAL A 48 -12.14 12.76 1.33
N SER A 49 -13.13 12.82 2.21
CA SER A 49 -14.48 12.32 1.91
C SER A 49 -15.18 13.09 0.79
N SER A 50 -14.89 14.39 0.66
CA SER A 50 -15.38 15.23 -0.42
C SER A 50 -14.42 16.39 -0.71
N PRO A 51 -14.56 17.07 -1.87
CA PRO A 51 -13.79 18.28 -2.17
C PRO A 51 -14.04 19.46 -1.21
N SER A 52 -15.14 19.43 -0.46
CA SER A 52 -15.47 20.44 0.54
C SER A 52 -14.84 20.18 1.92
N ALA A 53 -14.32 18.97 2.16
CA ALA A 53 -13.64 18.63 3.42
C ALA A 53 -12.39 19.49 3.59
N ALA A 54 -12.41 20.40 4.57
CA ALA A 54 -11.35 21.37 4.79
C ALA A 54 -10.84 21.33 6.24
N ALA A 55 -9.52 21.30 6.39
CA ALA A 55 -8.85 21.52 7.66
C ALA A 55 -7.53 22.26 7.45
N THR A 56 -6.99 22.85 8.52
CA THR A 56 -5.66 23.42 8.52
C THR A 56 -4.77 22.74 9.56
N ILE A 57 -3.47 22.71 9.28
CA ILE A 57 -2.47 22.12 10.14
C ILE A 57 -1.40 23.14 10.52
N LYS A 58 -0.88 23.04 11.75
CA LYS A 58 0.32 23.75 12.20
C LYS A 58 1.28 22.72 12.80
N LEU A 59 2.56 22.81 12.46
CA LEU A 59 3.57 21.87 12.97
C LEU A 59 4.22 22.41 14.23
N ASN A 60 4.54 21.55 15.20
CA ASN A 60 5.32 21.82 16.42
C ASN A 60 4.73 22.84 17.43
N ARG A 61 4.18 23.99 16.99
CA ARG A 61 3.65 25.06 17.84
C ARG A 61 2.36 25.63 17.26
N ASP A 62 1.45 26.05 18.14
CA ASP A 62 0.12 26.58 17.81
C ASP A 62 0.13 28.01 17.22
N ARG A 63 1.24 28.73 17.39
CA ARG A 63 1.47 30.10 16.87
C ARG A 63 2.17 30.17 15.51
N LEU A 64 2.47 29.04 14.88
CA LEU A 64 3.05 29.04 13.53
C LEU A 64 1.99 29.21 12.45
N ASP A 65 2.46 29.50 11.24
CA ASP A 65 1.64 29.57 10.04
C ASP A 65 0.88 28.27 9.83
N SER A 66 -0.39 28.43 9.47
CA SER A 66 -1.26 27.31 9.17
C SER A 66 -1.19 26.94 7.69
N LEU A 67 -1.07 25.66 7.40
CA LEU A 67 -1.14 25.11 6.05
C LEU A 67 -2.51 24.52 5.81
N SER A 68 -3.10 24.78 4.66
CA SER A 68 -4.39 24.18 4.27
C SER A 68 -4.17 22.72 3.86
N LEU A 69 -4.94 21.82 4.42
CA LEU A 69 -4.96 20.41 4.03
C LEU A 69 -5.99 20.22 2.91
N ARG A 70 -5.51 19.75 1.75
CA ARG A 70 -6.31 19.31 0.60
C ARG A 70 -5.84 17.93 0.17
N LEU A 71 -6.66 17.21 -0.61
CA LEU A 71 -6.23 15.96 -1.23
C LEU A 71 -4.86 16.16 -1.93
N ASN A 72 -3.96 15.19 -1.75
CA ASN A 72 -2.60 15.21 -2.29
C ASN A 72 -1.68 16.30 -1.73
N THR A 73 -2.06 16.99 -0.65
CA THR A 73 -1.13 17.91 0.03
C THR A 73 0.00 17.10 0.64
N VAL A 74 1.24 17.46 0.30
CA VAL A 74 2.46 16.86 0.85
C VAL A 74 3.21 17.93 1.65
N ILE A 75 3.58 17.60 2.87
CA ILE A 75 4.39 18.46 3.74
C ILE A 75 5.65 17.69 4.12
N LYS A 76 6.81 18.21 3.73
CA LYS A 76 8.14 17.65 4.03
C LYS A 76 8.85 18.57 5.02
N SER A 77 8.81 18.21 6.30
CA SER A 77 9.43 19.00 7.37
C SER A 77 9.51 18.15 8.63
N VAL A 78 10.55 18.35 9.43
CA VAL A 78 10.69 17.65 10.72
C VAL A 78 9.73 18.25 11.75
N PHE A 79 8.90 17.40 12.34
CA PHE A 79 7.99 17.77 13.43
C PHE A 79 7.94 16.71 14.53
N THR A 80 7.62 17.18 15.73
CA THR A 80 7.41 16.38 16.94
C THR A 80 5.92 16.15 17.24
N GLY A 81 5.06 16.84 16.49
CA GLY A 81 3.61 16.76 16.54
C GLY A 81 3.00 17.91 15.76
N PHE A 82 1.67 17.92 15.67
CA PHE A 82 0.95 18.92 14.91
C PHE A 82 -0.41 19.27 15.52
N TYR A 83 -0.90 20.45 15.19
CA TYR A 83 -2.20 20.97 15.58
C TYR A 83 -3.14 20.97 14.38
N ILE A 84 -4.34 20.42 14.54
CA ILE A 84 -5.40 20.45 13.51
C ILE A 84 -6.48 21.44 13.93
N THR A 85 -6.94 22.24 12.97
CA THR A 85 -8.10 23.13 13.12
C THR A 85 -9.09 22.86 11.98
N ASN A 86 -10.37 22.71 12.33
CA ASN A 86 -11.45 22.55 11.36
C ASN A 86 -12.76 23.13 11.91
N THR A 87 -13.62 23.63 11.03
CA THR A 87 -15.03 23.88 11.37
C THR A 87 -15.81 22.56 11.33
N ALA A 88 -16.95 22.50 12.02
CA ALA A 88 -17.83 21.33 11.99
C ALA A 88 -18.37 21.13 10.56
N GLN A 89 -18.08 19.97 9.99
CA GLN A 89 -18.47 19.56 8.63
C GLN A 89 -19.07 18.16 8.72
N ALA A 90 -20.41 18.10 8.77
CA ALA A 90 -21.13 16.86 9.06
C ALA A 90 -20.85 15.78 8.00
N GLY A 91 -20.43 14.59 8.45
CA GLY A 91 -20.12 13.46 7.57
C GLY A 91 -18.78 13.55 6.86
N GLU A 92 -18.02 14.63 7.05
CA GLU A 92 -16.73 14.81 6.40
C GLU A 92 -15.58 14.22 7.23
N SER A 93 -14.54 13.76 6.55
CA SER A 93 -13.34 13.17 7.13
C SER A 93 -12.13 13.36 6.21
N LEU A 94 -10.94 13.31 6.80
CA LEU A 94 -9.68 13.32 6.07
C LEU A 94 -8.69 12.35 6.68
N THR A 95 -7.98 11.63 5.81
CA THR A 95 -7.01 10.61 6.18
C THR A 95 -5.60 11.12 5.91
N LEU A 96 -4.79 11.12 6.96
CA LEU A 96 -3.41 11.59 6.94
C LEU A 96 -2.47 10.40 7.08
N ILE A 97 -1.46 10.35 6.23
CA ILE A 97 -0.29 9.49 6.41
C ILE A 97 0.81 10.34 7.02
N VAL A 98 1.31 9.93 8.18
CA VAL A 98 2.37 10.61 8.92
C VAL A 98 3.55 9.65 9.03
N GLY A 99 4.73 10.02 8.56
CA GLY A 99 5.88 9.11 8.51
C GLY A 99 7.23 9.76 8.84
N ILE A 100 8.22 8.89 9.01
CA ILE A 100 9.66 9.21 9.14
C ILE A 100 10.37 8.53 7.98
N ASP A 101 11.31 9.23 7.33
CA ASP A 101 12.04 8.77 6.14
C ASP A 101 11.13 8.31 4.99
N PHE A 102 9.91 8.85 4.96
CA PHE A 102 8.87 8.37 4.04
C PHE A 102 9.12 8.82 2.60
N GLU A 103 9.98 9.80 2.34
CA GLU A 103 10.30 10.24 0.97
C GLU A 103 10.89 9.09 0.12
N LYS A 104 11.61 8.15 0.74
CA LYS A 104 12.10 6.92 0.08
C LYS A 104 10.96 5.98 -0.33
N TYR A 105 9.79 6.09 0.30
CA TYR A 105 8.60 5.27 0.05
C TYR A 105 7.52 6.02 -0.74
N ALA A 106 7.42 7.36 -0.62
CA ALA A 106 6.47 8.18 -1.36
C ALA A 106 6.77 8.22 -2.86
N ALA A 107 8.05 8.06 -3.26
CA ALA A 107 8.40 7.83 -4.66
C ALA A 107 7.76 6.53 -5.21
N ALA A 108 7.54 5.52 -4.37
CA ALA A 108 6.86 4.28 -4.75
C ALA A 108 5.32 4.39 -4.67
N ILE A 109 4.77 5.30 -3.87
CA ILE A 109 3.30 5.49 -3.72
C ILE A 109 2.74 6.48 -4.74
N SER A 110 3.48 7.56 -5.05
CA SER A 110 3.12 8.50 -6.12
C SER A 110 3.41 7.95 -7.53
N GLN A 111 4.14 6.84 -7.60
CA GLN A 111 4.28 5.99 -8.78
C GLN A 111 3.65 4.62 -8.51
N GLN A 112 2.54 4.52 -7.76
CA GLN A 112 1.76 3.30 -7.90
C GLN A 112 1.34 3.27 -9.38
N PRO A 113 1.94 2.40 -10.22
CA PRO A 113 1.51 2.32 -11.60
C PRO A 113 0.03 1.97 -11.53
N GLU A 114 -0.79 2.55 -12.41
CA GLU A 114 -2.10 1.94 -12.66
C GLU A 114 -1.87 0.42 -12.75
N PRO A 115 -2.61 -0.42 -11.99
CA PRO A 115 -2.33 -1.85 -11.92
C PRO A 115 -2.19 -2.38 -13.35
N GLN A 116 -0.95 -2.65 -13.77
CA GLN A 116 -0.68 -2.97 -15.15
C GLN A 116 -0.97 -4.44 -15.39
N THR A 117 -1.68 -4.65 -16.50
CA THR A 117 -2.00 -5.91 -17.17
C THR A 117 -2.42 -7.02 -16.20
N VAL A 118 -3.72 -7.11 -15.93
CA VAL A 118 -4.31 -8.36 -15.43
C VAL A 118 -4.14 -9.39 -16.56
N VAL A 119 -3.24 -10.34 -16.38
CA VAL A 119 -3.11 -11.46 -17.32
C VAL A 119 -3.86 -12.65 -16.73
N GLU A 120 -4.78 -13.19 -17.53
CA GLU A 120 -5.48 -14.43 -17.22
C GLU A 120 -4.72 -15.57 -17.88
N LEU A 121 -4.16 -16.46 -17.04
CA LEU A 121 -3.63 -17.73 -17.51
C LEU A 121 -4.71 -18.78 -17.35
N THR A 122 -5.23 -19.29 -18.46
CA THR A 122 -6.24 -20.36 -18.50
C THR A 122 -5.60 -21.67 -18.90
N HIS A 123 -6.18 -22.82 -18.52
CA HIS A 123 -5.70 -24.13 -18.97
C HIS A 123 -5.60 -24.20 -20.51
N ALA A 124 -4.39 -24.03 -21.06
CA ALA A 124 -4.05 -24.41 -22.42
C ALA A 124 -3.62 -25.87 -22.40
N SER A 125 -4.11 -26.66 -23.35
CA SER A 125 -3.73 -28.07 -23.49
C SER A 125 -2.19 -28.19 -23.53
N ALA A 126 -1.62 -28.67 -22.42
CA ALA A 126 -0.19 -28.86 -22.09
C ALA A 126 0.63 -27.60 -21.70
N ASN A 127 1.00 -27.55 -20.41
CA ASN A 127 2.26 -27.06 -19.80
C ASN A 127 2.93 -25.75 -20.26
N THR A 128 2.31 -24.90 -21.07
CA THR A 128 2.96 -23.68 -21.58
C THR A 128 2.03 -22.47 -21.51
N ASN A 129 1.57 -22.13 -20.32
CA ASN A 129 0.96 -20.83 -20.05
C ASN A 129 2.03 -19.84 -19.62
N VAL A 130 2.75 -19.31 -20.59
CA VAL A 130 3.78 -18.29 -20.36
C VAL A 130 3.12 -16.92 -20.47
N THR A 131 3.15 -16.15 -19.38
CA THR A 131 2.96 -14.70 -19.50
C THR A 131 4.33 -14.05 -19.53
N PRO A 132 4.78 -13.48 -20.66
CA PRO A 132 5.90 -12.57 -20.63
C PRO A 132 5.50 -11.33 -19.83
N ALA A 133 6.29 -10.96 -18.83
CA ALA A 133 6.11 -9.69 -18.14
C ALA A 133 6.31 -8.56 -19.17
N SER A 134 5.29 -7.73 -19.39
CA SER A 134 5.36 -6.64 -20.38
C SER A 134 6.39 -5.55 -20.01
N ALA A 135 6.89 -5.59 -18.77
CA ALA A 135 7.95 -4.77 -18.21
C ALA A 135 8.59 -5.53 -17.03
N PRO A 136 9.83 -5.20 -16.62
CA PRO A 136 10.43 -5.77 -15.41
C PRO A 136 9.56 -5.44 -14.19
N ALA A 137 8.81 -6.43 -13.71
CA ALA A 137 7.99 -6.32 -12.50
C ALA A 137 8.84 -6.67 -11.29
N ARG A 138 8.71 -5.91 -10.20
CA ARG A 138 9.40 -6.20 -8.93
C ARG A 138 8.59 -7.17 -8.07
N ILE A 139 7.27 -7.13 -8.20
CA ILE A 139 6.33 -7.95 -7.43
C ILE A 139 5.22 -8.42 -8.37
N ALA A 140 4.79 -9.68 -8.24
CA ALA A 140 3.53 -10.15 -8.80
C ALA A 140 2.56 -10.56 -7.68
N ILE A 141 1.29 -10.24 -7.89
CA ILE A 141 0.17 -10.79 -7.13
C ILE A 141 -0.50 -11.84 -8.02
N ILE A 142 -0.60 -13.06 -7.51
CA ILE A 142 -1.19 -14.19 -8.25
C ILE A 142 -2.37 -14.71 -7.45
N LYS A 143 -3.51 -14.87 -8.12
CA LYS A 143 -4.76 -15.33 -7.51
C LYS A 143 -5.39 -16.45 -8.30
N ALA A 144 -5.61 -17.59 -7.66
CA ALA A 144 -6.42 -18.66 -8.22
C ALA A 144 -7.91 -18.28 -8.19
N HIS A 145 -8.65 -18.56 -9.27
CA HIS A 145 -10.09 -18.35 -9.23
C HIS A 145 -10.73 -19.30 -8.22
N SER A 146 -11.71 -18.82 -7.46
CA SER A 146 -12.51 -19.63 -6.53
C SER A 146 -13.41 -20.69 -7.20
N ARG A 147 -13.32 -20.84 -8.53
CA ARG A 147 -14.06 -21.82 -9.34
C ARG A 147 -13.14 -22.94 -9.82
N ASN A 148 -11.84 -22.79 -9.64
CA ASN A 148 -10.92 -23.90 -9.84
C ASN A 148 -11.37 -25.04 -8.92
N THR A 149 -11.29 -26.24 -9.46
CA THR A 149 -11.68 -27.46 -8.74
C THR A 149 -10.48 -28.21 -8.20
N ASP A 150 -9.27 -27.81 -8.64
CA ASP A 150 -7.99 -28.38 -8.28
C ASP A 150 -6.94 -27.27 -8.04
N ILE A 151 -5.74 -27.70 -7.65
CA ILE A 151 -4.59 -26.85 -7.35
C ILE A 151 -3.97 -26.32 -8.65
N ALA A 152 -3.71 -25.01 -8.68
CA ALA A 152 -2.86 -24.41 -9.70
C ALA A 152 -1.40 -24.42 -9.23
N TRP A 153 -0.48 -24.90 -10.07
CA TRP A 153 0.95 -24.95 -9.76
C TRP A 153 1.68 -23.80 -10.44
N ILE A 154 2.37 -22.97 -9.66
CA ILE A 154 2.99 -21.73 -10.13
C ILE A 154 4.51 -21.84 -10.09
N ASP A 155 5.16 -21.54 -11.22
CA ASP A 155 6.62 -21.46 -11.35
C ASP A 155 7.06 -20.11 -11.95
N PHE A 156 8.31 -19.74 -11.66
CA PHE A 156 8.92 -18.49 -12.09
C PHE A 156 10.16 -18.80 -12.93
N GLY A 157 10.11 -18.48 -14.21
CA GLY A 157 11.23 -18.65 -15.15
C GLY A 157 11.43 -20.07 -15.72
N GLN A 158 10.73 -21.09 -15.23
CA GLN A 158 10.68 -22.43 -15.84
C GLN A 158 9.23 -22.88 -16.04
N ALA A 159 9.02 -23.93 -16.85
CA ALA A 159 7.69 -24.52 -17.00
C ALA A 159 7.19 -25.04 -15.65
N ALA A 160 5.93 -24.74 -15.31
CA ALA A 160 5.35 -25.21 -14.07
C ALA A 160 5.13 -26.73 -14.11
N VAL A 161 5.61 -27.42 -13.08
CA VAL A 161 5.50 -28.87 -12.91
C VAL A 161 4.77 -29.16 -11.61
N GLN A 162 3.81 -30.08 -11.67
CA GLN A 162 3.07 -30.54 -10.50
C GLN A 162 4.00 -31.03 -9.39
N ASP A 163 3.66 -30.73 -8.14
CA ASP A 163 4.38 -31.09 -6.91
C ASP A 163 5.83 -30.58 -6.80
N SER A 164 6.33 -29.85 -7.80
CA SER A 164 7.69 -29.32 -7.84
C SER A 164 7.74 -27.79 -7.77
N CYS A 165 6.57 -27.15 -7.77
CA CYS A 165 6.36 -25.71 -7.85
C CYS A 165 5.43 -25.24 -6.73
N LEU A 166 5.08 -23.96 -6.69
CA LEU A 166 4.24 -23.39 -5.62
C LEU A 166 2.76 -23.76 -5.85
N PRO A 167 2.11 -24.53 -4.95
CA PRO A 167 0.68 -24.83 -5.06
C PRO A 167 -0.16 -23.62 -4.66
N LEU A 168 -1.28 -23.43 -5.37
CA LEU A 168 -2.27 -22.41 -5.09
C LEU A 168 -3.68 -23.03 -5.10
N GLU A 169 -4.34 -23.07 -3.94
CA GLU A 169 -5.69 -23.62 -3.81
C GLU A 169 -6.74 -22.67 -4.43
N PRO A 170 -7.95 -23.16 -4.77
CA PRO A 170 -9.01 -22.32 -5.29
C PRO A 170 -9.34 -21.12 -4.38
N GLY A 171 -9.12 -19.90 -4.90
CA GLY A 171 -9.37 -18.66 -4.18
C GLY A 171 -8.15 -18.08 -3.45
N ASP A 172 -7.06 -18.84 -3.34
CA ASP A 172 -5.83 -18.36 -2.71
C ASP A 172 -5.20 -17.20 -3.47
N THR A 173 -4.48 -16.38 -2.71
CA THR A 173 -3.73 -15.25 -3.23
C THR A 173 -2.34 -15.24 -2.63
N ILE A 174 -1.34 -15.12 -3.49
CA ILE A 174 0.08 -15.04 -3.11
C ILE A 174 0.69 -13.76 -3.67
N THR A 175 1.68 -13.25 -2.95
CA THR A 175 2.49 -12.11 -3.37
C THR A 175 3.94 -12.55 -3.42
N VAL A 176 4.57 -12.41 -4.59
CA VAL A 176 5.92 -12.92 -4.82
C VAL A 176 6.83 -11.81 -5.35
N PRO A 177 8.04 -11.63 -4.77
CA PRO A 177 9.04 -10.76 -5.37
C PRO A 177 9.60 -11.44 -6.62
N ILE A 178 9.59 -10.74 -7.75
CA ILE A 178 10.12 -11.25 -9.02
C ILE A 178 11.42 -10.50 -9.31
N SER A 179 12.56 -11.19 -9.20
CA SER A 179 13.86 -10.63 -9.54
C SER A 179 14.20 -10.94 -11.00
N ASN A 180 13.83 -10.05 -11.92
CA ASN A 180 14.18 -10.14 -13.35
C ASN A 180 13.71 -11.42 -14.09
N LEU A 181 12.72 -12.14 -13.55
CA LEU A 181 12.16 -13.29 -14.26
C LEU A 181 11.02 -12.78 -15.13
N ASP A 182 11.27 -12.73 -16.44
CA ASP A 182 10.32 -12.23 -17.42
C ASP A 182 9.12 -13.16 -17.63
N GLN A 183 9.00 -14.27 -16.87
CA GLN A 183 8.02 -15.32 -17.13
C GLN A 183 7.44 -15.91 -15.84
N ILE A 184 6.12 -15.87 -15.75
CA ILE A 184 5.33 -16.63 -14.78
C ILE A 184 4.62 -17.75 -15.54
N ASN A 185 4.74 -18.97 -15.03
CA ASN A 185 4.15 -20.16 -15.60
C ASN A 185 3.12 -20.75 -14.63
N ALA A 186 2.00 -21.22 -15.18
CA ALA A 186 0.96 -21.90 -14.41
C ALA A 186 0.61 -23.24 -15.06
N ASN A 187 0.56 -24.30 -14.26
CA ASN A 187 0.06 -25.61 -14.66
C ASN A 187 -1.28 -25.90 -13.94
N PHE A 188 -2.23 -26.45 -14.70
CA PHE A 188 -3.59 -26.75 -14.26
C PHE A 188 -3.91 -28.20 -14.62
N GLU A 189 -4.40 -28.99 -13.67
CA GLU A 189 -4.77 -30.39 -13.91
C GLU A 189 -6.14 -30.48 -14.59
N VAL A 190 -7.06 -29.56 -14.27
CA VAL A 190 -8.43 -29.56 -14.79
C VAL A 190 -8.61 -28.49 -15.88
N GLY A 191 -9.32 -28.85 -16.95
CA GLY A 191 -9.68 -27.93 -18.02
C GLY A 191 -10.65 -26.84 -17.56
N GLY A 192 -10.44 -25.60 -18.01
CA GLY A 192 -11.29 -24.46 -17.67
C GLY A 192 -10.88 -23.71 -16.38
N GLU A 193 -9.80 -24.13 -15.73
CA GLU A 193 -9.20 -23.43 -14.59
C GLU A 193 -8.34 -22.25 -15.04
N PHE A 194 -8.16 -21.28 -14.13
CA PHE A 194 -7.34 -20.11 -14.40
C PHE A 194 -6.80 -19.41 -13.15
N VAL A 195 -5.76 -18.61 -13.35
CA VAL A 195 -5.23 -17.66 -12.37
C VAL A 195 -5.16 -16.26 -12.96
N TRP A 196 -5.33 -15.25 -12.10
CA TRP A 196 -5.05 -13.86 -12.44
C TRP A 196 -3.69 -13.46 -11.92
N ILE A 197 -2.97 -12.72 -12.75
CA ILE A 197 -1.66 -12.16 -12.42
C ILE A 197 -1.75 -10.65 -12.54
N VAL A 198 -1.32 -9.94 -11.51
CA VAL A 198 -1.15 -8.48 -11.50
C VAL A 198 0.32 -8.18 -11.26
N ASN A 199 0.96 -7.52 -12.23
CA ASN A 199 2.35 -7.12 -12.12
C ASN A 199 2.43 -5.72 -11.50
N LEU A 200 3.25 -5.59 -10.46
CA LEU A 200 3.55 -4.33 -9.80
C LEU A 200 5.01 -3.93 -10.12
N LEU A 201 5.18 -2.74 -10.70
CA LEU A 201 6.48 -2.16 -11.05
C LEU A 201 7.21 -1.64 -9.81
#